data_AF-A0A7G8PV84-F1
#
_entry.id   AF-A0A7G8PV84-F1
#
_cell.length_a   1.000
_cell.length_b   1.000
_cell.length_c   1.000
_cell.angle_alpha   90.00
_cell.angle_beta   90.00
_cell.angle_gamma   90.00
#
_symmetry.space_group_name_H-M   'P 1'
#
loop_
_entity.id
_entity.type
_entity.pdbx_description
1 polymer ?
#
loop_
_entity_poly.entity_id
_entity_poly.type
_entity_poly.pdbx_seq_one_letter_code
_entity_poly.pdbx_strand_id
1 'polypeptide(L)'
;MREDFLHYVWKFQKFDARNLLTVQGETLTLIDPGSHNLNSGPDFFNGQILVNDLKWIGNIEIHLKSSDWYVHQHQTDKNYDNVILHVVWEHDAEVFRNDNTSIPTLELKKVTHDAILTNYHKLFSNKEAWIYCENNFATVPGLTVKNWLERLYFERLELRNEQILKELSQSKNHWEAVLFYMLSKSFGLKVNGESFYSIAKSVPFTVIKKCSKKQLDLEALLLGQAGMLNTWKEDMHFEVVLQKYNFIKQKFKIDDTAVIQPKFFRLRPPNFPTIRLSQLAALFSTKKNLFSEVIETKTAEGFYRLFAVHASSYWDTHYNFDVSSSKRKKSLSKGFIDLLIINTLIPIKFCYATYQSNDISEEIVRLASGLRKEENAIIKKFNQLRPVAENALESQALLQLKKCYCNPGQCLKCAIGNSILKQQNASRVN
;
A
#
# COMPACT_ATOMS: atom_id res chain seq x y z
N MET A 1 20.99 -20.71 -5.56
CA MET A 1 20.57 -20.24 -4.22
C MET A 1 20.97 -18.78 -4.12
N ARG A 2 20.30 -17.98 -3.30
CA ARG A 2 20.60 -16.56 -3.09
C ARG A 2 20.82 -16.33 -1.60
N GLU A 3 21.54 -15.26 -1.24
CA GLU A 3 21.83 -14.91 0.15
C GLU A 3 20.58 -14.63 0.98
N ASP A 4 19.50 -14.14 0.33
CA ASP A 4 18.21 -13.94 0.99
C ASP A 4 17.67 -15.21 1.68
N PHE A 5 18.02 -16.40 1.17
CA PHE A 5 17.74 -17.67 1.82
C PHE A 5 18.57 -17.88 3.09
N LEU A 6 19.86 -17.55 3.08
CA LEU A 6 20.71 -17.65 4.28
C LEU A 6 20.26 -16.65 5.33
N HIS A 7 19.93 -15.41 4.95
CA HIS A 7 19.33 -14.44 5.85
C HIS A 7 18.04 -14.96 6.48
N TYR A 8 17.20 -15.66 5.69
CA TYR A 8 15.99 -16.31 6.21
C TYR A 8 16.32 -17.44 7.18
N VAL A 9 17.28 -18.31 6.83
CA VAL A 9 17.70 -19.44 7.67
C VAL A 9 18.28 -18.95 8.99
N TRP A 10 19.11 -17.91 8.95
CA TRP A 10 19.68 -17.26 10.13
C TRP A 10 18.62 -16.60 11.00
N LYS A 11 17.87 -15.64 10.44
CA LYS A 11 16.86 -14.84 11.16
C LYS A 11 15.82 -15.68 11.87
N PHE A 12 15.36 -16.76 11.23
CA PHE A 12 14.32 -17.64 11.79
C PHE A 12 14.89 -18.92 12.40
N GLN A 13 16.21 -19.03 12.54
CA GLN A 13 16.92 -20.16 13.12
C GLN A 13 16.42 -21.50 12.54
N LYS A 14 16.52 -21.65 11.21
CA LYS A 14 16.03 -22.84 10.46
C LYS A 14 17.10 -23.92 10.31
N PHE A 15 17.98 -24.03 11.29
CA PHE A 15 19.11 -24.97 11.36
C PHE A 15 19.16 -25.57 12.77
N ASP A 16 19.89 -26.67 12.93
CA ASP A 16 20.13 -27.25 14.26
C ASP A 16 21.11 -26.36 15.02
N ALA A 17 20.60 -25.61 15.99
CA ALA A 17 21.41 -24.71 16.82
C ALA A 17 22.11 -25.45 17.99
N ARG A 18 21.93 -26.77 18.13
CA ARG A 18 22.60 -27.55 19.17
C ARG A 18 24.04 -27.83 18.77
N ASN A 19 24.98 -27.56 19.67
CA ASN A 19 26.40 -27.88 19.50
C ASN A 19 26.99 -27.31 18.19
N LEU A 20 26.68 -26.06 17.85
CA LEU A 20 27.31 -25.42 16.70
C LEU A 20 28.81 -25.34 16.92
N LEU A 21 29.56 -25.54 15.83
CA LEU A 21 30.99 -25.36 15.80
C LEU A 21 31.35 -24.33 14.73
N THR A 22 32.37 -23.52 15.00
CA THR A 22 33.00 -22.74 13.95
C THR A 22 33.75 -23.67 12.99
N VAL A 23 34.13 -23.18 11.81
CA VAL A 23 34.98 -23.95 10.88
C VAL A 23 36.36 -24.27 11.48
N GLN A 24 36.79 -23.50 12.49
CA GLN A 24 37.99 -23.73 13.29
C GLN A 24 37.79 -24.75 14.43
N GLY A 25 36.57 -25.26 14.62
CA GLY A 25 36.24 -26.27 15.65
C GLY A 25 35.92 -25.70 17.03
N GLU A 26 35.75 -24.38 17.15
CA GLU A 26 35.40 -23.72 18.42
C GLU A 26 33.91 -23.89 18.72
N THR A 27 33.56 -24.02 20.00
CA THR A 27 32.15 -24.12 20.39
C THR A 27 31.44 -22.79 20.15
N LEU A 28 30.33 -22.83 19.41
CA LEU A 28 29.51 -21.67 19.11
C LEU A 28 28.12 -21.86 19.73
N THR A 29 27.65 -20.88 20.49
CA THR A 29 26.24 -20.82 20.94
C THR A 29 25.62 -19.52 20.48
N LEU A 30 24.51 -19.61 19.75
CA LEU A 30 23.73 -18.45 19.35
C LEU A 30 22.81 -18.01 20.50
N ILE A 31 23.04 -16.81 21.04
CA ILE A 31 22.15 -16.18 22.05
C ILE A 31 21.08 -15.35 21.35
N ASP A 32 21.48 -14.49 20.41
CA ASP A 32 20.60 -13.59 19.66
C ASP A 32 21.10 -13.46 18.21
N PRO A 33 20.29 -13.77 17.18
CA PRO A 33 20.68 -13.58 15.78
C PRO A 33 20.86 -12.11 15.36
N GLY A 34 20.43 -11.17 16.19
CA GLY A 34 20.49 -9.75 15.90
C GLY A 34 19.34 -9.24 15.02
N SER A 35 19.38 -7.95 14.71
CA SER A 35 18.39 -7.27 13.88
C SER A 35 18.86 -7.17 12.43
N HIS A 36 18.13 -7.80 11.52
CA HIS A 36 18.42 -7.77 10.07
C HIS A 36 18.44 -6.32 9.56
N ASN A 37 19.59 -5.89 9.06
CA ASN A 37 19.83 -4.62 8.41
C ASN A 37 19.38 -4.69 6.93
N LEU A 38 18.54 -3.74 6.51
CA LEU A 38 18.11 -3.64 5.10
C LEU A 38 18.79 -2.46 4.38
N ASN A 39 19.74 -1.81 5.04
CA ASN A 39 20.51 -0.68 4.53
C ASN A 39 21.98 -1.10 4.35
N SER A 40 22.86 -0.14 4.06
CA SER A 40 24.30 -0.38 3.95
C SER A 40 24.92 -0.88 5.26
N GLY A 41 26.01 -1.64 5.14
CA GLY A 41 26.74 -2.23 6.27
C GLY A 41 26.38 -3.70 6.48
N PRO A 42 26.81 -4.30 7.61
CA PRO A 42 26.64 -5.71 7.86
C PRO A 42 25.18 -6.16 7.86
N ASP A 43 24.94 -7.44 7.53
CA ASP A 43 23.59 -8.00 7.36
C ASP A 43 22.74 -7.99 8.63
N PHE A 44 23.32 -8.19 9.81
CA PHE A 44 22.61 -8.16 11.09
C PHE A 44 23.38 -7.37 12.14
N PHE A 45 22.68 -6.46 12.82
CA PHE A 45 23.21 -5.66 13.91
C PHE A 45 22.93 -6.29 15.28
N ASN A 46 23.86 -6.09 16.22
CA ASN A 46 23.71 -6.45 17.63
C ASN A 46 23.37 -7.94 17.88
N GLY A 47 23.93 -8.83 17.07
CA GLY A 47 23.95 -10.26 17.36
C GLY A 47 24.72 -10.55 18.64
N GLN A 48 24.34 -11.64 19.32
CA GLN A 48 25.00 -12.11 20.53
C GLN A 48 25.31 -13.60 20.40
N ILE A 49 26.58 -13.95 20.60
CA ILE A 49 27.06 -15.34 20.51
C ILE A 49 28.03 -15.63 21.66
N LEU A 50 28.19 -16.91 21.98
CA LEU A 50 29.32 -17.40 22.78
C LEU A 50 30.25 -18.17 21.86
N VAL A 51 31.55 -17.85 21.91
CA VAL A 51 32.62 -18.64 21.27
C VAL A 51 33.57 -19.09 22.37
N ASN A 52 33.68 -20.41 22.61
CA ASN A 52 34.46 -20.98 23.72
C ASN A 52 34.20 -20.26 25.07
N ASP A 53 32.92 -20.12 25.45
CA ASP A 53 32.43 -19.46 26.67
C ASP A 53 32.64 -17.93 26.76
N LEU A 54 33.30 -17.30 25.78
CA LEU A 54 33.41 -15.85 25.71
C LEU A 54 32.20 -15.26 24.99
N LYS A 55 31.51 -14.33 25.64
CA LYS A 55 30.34 -13.64 25.06
C LYS A 55 30.78 -12.49 24.17
N TRP A 56 30.31 -12.52 22.91
CA TRP A 56 30.51 -11.47 21.93
C TRP A 56 29.19 -10.77 21.62
N ILE A 57 29.25 -9.45 21.45
CA ILE A 57 28.13 -8.62 21.00
C ILE A 57 28.64 -7.76 19.84
N GLY A 58 27.98 -7.86 18.68
CA GLY A 58 28.45 -7.19 17.48
C GLY A 58 27.61 -7.56 16.26
N ASN A 59 28.19 -7.43 15.08
CA ASN A 59 27.49 -7.63 13.82
C ASN A 59 27.70 -9.04 13.27
N ILE A 60 26.75 -9.51 12.48
CA ILE A 60 26.87 -10.79 11.77
C ILE A 60 26.77 -10.49 10.28
N GLU A 61 27.69 -11.07 9.52
CA GLU A 61 27.73 -10.96 8.07
C GLU A 61 27.40 -12.30 7.42
N ILE A 62 26.67 -12.30 6.29
CA ILE A 62 26.20 -13.51 5.65
C ILE A 62 26.54 -13.54 4.16
N HIS A 63 27.27 -14.56 3.72
CA HIS A 63 27.61 -14.75 2.31
C HIS A 63 27.32 -16.17 1.82
N LEU A 64 27.21 -16.36 0.51
CA LEU A 64 27.19 -17.73 -0.04
C LEU A 64 28.54 -18.42 0.20
N LYS A 65 29.63 -17.70 -0.05
CA LYS A 65 31.00 -18.20 0.15
C LYS A 65 31.78 -17.31 1.07
N SER A 66 32.68 -17.88 1.85
CA SER A 66 33.58 -17.07 2.68
C SER A 66 34.46 -16.12 1.86
N SER A 67 34.88 -16.51 0.67
CA SER A 67 35.67 -15.67 -0.23
C SER A 67 34.97 -14.37 -0.64
N ASP A 68 33.64 -14.32 -0.58
CA ASP A 68 32.85 -13.14 -0.97
C ASP A 68 33.13 -11.94 -0.05
N TRP A 69 33.65 -12.17 1.17
CA TRP A 69 34.19 -11.13 2.05
C TRP A 69 35.19 -10.21 1.34
N TYR A 70 36.09 -10.81 0.55
CA TYR A 70 37.13 -10.09 -0.18
C TYR A 70 36.63 -9.51 -1.50
N VAL A 71 35.68 -10.18 -2.15
CA VAL A 71 35.02 -9.69 -3.37
C VAL A 71 34.30 -8.38 -3.07
N HIS A 72 33.68 -8.27 -1.90
CA HIS A 72 32.98 -7.07 -1.45
C HIS A 72 33.88 -6.07 -0.69
N GLN A 73 35.18 -6.35 -0.58
CA GLN A 73 36.19 -5.48 0.03
C GLN A 73 35.94 -5.15 1.52
N HIS A 74 35.19 -6.01 2.23
CA HIS A 74 34.85 -5.80 3.64
C HIS A 74 36.06 -5.77 4.56
N GLN A 75 37.16 -6.43 4.19
CA GLN A 75 38.43 -6.40 4.92
C GLN A 75 39.04 -4.99 5.04
N THR A 76 38.62 -4.05 4.18
CA THR A 76 39.09 -2.65 4.19
C THR A 76 38.02 -1.65 4.65
N ASP A 77 36.80 -2.11 4.89
CA ASP A 77 35.67 -1.27 5.27
C ASP A 77 35.45 -1.32 6.79
N LYS A 78 35.67 -0.18 7.44
CA LYS A 78 35.52 -0.01 8.89
C LYS A 78 34.12 -0.34 9.43
N ASN A 79 33.09 -0.33 8.59
CA ASN A 79 31.74 -0.73 9.00
C ASN A 79 31.66 -2.22 9.39
N TYR A 80 32.63 -3.02 8.93
CA TYR A 80 32.69 -4.47 9.15
C TYR A 80 33.68 -4.88 10.25
N ASP A 81 34.41 -3.93 10.86
CA ASP A 81 35.36 -4.20 11.94
C ASP A 81 34.66 -4.84 13.17
N ASN A 82 33.37 -4.54 13.39
CA ASN A 82 32.58 -5.09 14.48
C ASN A 82 31.86 -6.40 14.13
N VAL A 83 32.18 -7.05 13.00
CA VAL A 83 31.63 -8.36 12.66
C VAL A 83 32.23 -9.42 13.58
N ILE A 84 31.38 -10.05 14.39
CA ILE A 84 31.75 -11.06 15.39
C ILE A 84 31.59 -12.49 14.88
N LEU A 85 30.82 -12.67 13.79
CA LEU A 85 30.57 -13.96 13.16
C LEU A 85 30.34 -13.78 11.67
N HIS A 86 31.02 -14.57 10.86
CA HIS A 86 30.72 -14.72 9.44
C HIS A 86 29.93 -16.00 9.23
N VAL A 87 28.71 -15.88 8.70
CA VAL A 87 27.83 -17.02 8.43
C VAL A 87 27.85 -17.28 6.93
N VAL A 88 28.22 -18.49 6.52
CA VAL A 88 28.35 -18.81 5.10
C VAL A 88 27.56 -20.05 4.73
N TRP A 89 27.16 -20.17 3.46
CA TRP A 89 26.68 -21.48 2.97
C TRP A 89 27.85 -22.45 2.84
N GLU A 90 28.95 -22.02 2.23
CA GLU A 90 30.14 -22.82 1.98
C GLU A 90 31.39 -22.06 2.42
N HIS A 91 32.28 -22.76 3.14
CA HIS A 91 33.57 -22.21 3.54
C HIS A 91 34.66 -22.63 2.55
N ASP A 92 35.29 -21.65 1.90
CA ASP A 92 36.31 -21.78 0.85
C ASP A 92 37.53 -20.86 1.01
N ALA A 93 37.54 -19.98 2.01
CA ALA A 93 38.65 -19.10 2.34
C ALA A 93 38.60 -18.65 3.81
N GLU A 94 39.76 -18.50 4.45
CA GLU A 94 39.84 -17.84 5.75
C GLU A 94 39.55 -16.34 5.61
N VAL A 95 38.83 -15.76 6.57
CA VAL A 95 38.42 -14.35 6.56
C VAL A 95 38.98 -13.61 7.76
N PHE A 96 39.50 -12.42 7.51
CA PHE A 96 40.15 -11.58 8.51
C PHE A 96 39.53 -10.19 8.54
N ARG A 97 39.47 -9.61 9.73
CA ARG A 97 39.15 -8.18 9.92
C ARG A 97 40.35 -7.32 9.50
N ASN A 98 40.14 -6.00 9.49
CA ASN A 98 41.18 -5.03 9.15
C ASN A 98 42.38 -5.06 10.12
N ASP A 99 42.20 -5.56 11.36
CA ASP A 99 43.28 -5.76 12.33
C ASP A 99 44.00 -7.12 12.20
N ASN A 100 43.74 -7.86 11.11
CA ASN A 100 44.22 -9.22 10.84
C ASN A 100 43.74 -10.30 11.85
N THR A 101 42.77 -10.00 12.70
CA THR A 101 42.13 -11.05 13.52
C THR A 101 41.21 -11.91 12.65
N SER A 102 41.26 -13.22 12.86
CA SER A 102 40.35 -14.14 12.17
C SER A 102 38.91 -13.93 12.68
N ILE A 103 37.95 -14.03 11.77
CA ILE A 103 36.52 -13.95 12.10
C ILE A 103 36.00 -15.38 12.31
N PRO A 104 35.43 -15.70 13.49
CA PRO A 104 34.72 -16.95 13.69
C PRO A 104 33.71 -17.18 12.57
N THR A 105 33.77 -18.33 11.90
CA THR A 105 32.94 -18.61 10.73
C THR A 105 32.04 -19.81 10.97
N LEU A 106 30.74 -19.68 10.68
CA LEU A 106 29.77 -20.78 10.75
C LEU A 106 29.32 -21.18 9.34
N GLU A 107 29.45 -22.47 9.02
CA GLU A 107 28.99 -23.03 7.75
C GLU A 107 27.57 -23.62 7.88
N LEU A 108 26.58 -22.94 7.30
CA LEU A 108 25.15 -23.31 7.40
C LEU A 108 24.79 -24.59 6.65
N LYS A 109 25.51 -24.94 5.57
CA LYS A 109 25.19 -26.10 4.73
C LYS A 109 25.15 -27.42 5.51
N LYS A 110 25.96 -27.55 6.56
CA LYS A 110 26.04 -28.75 7.41
C LYS A 110 24.96 -28.82 8.49
N VAL A 111 24.41 -27.68 8.89
CA VAL A 111 23.48 -27.58 10.04
C VAL A 111 22.05 -27.22 9.64
N THR A 112 21.84 -26.80 8.39
CA THR A 112 20.50 -26.47 7.87
C THR A 112 19.68 -27.74 7.66
N HIS A 113 18.42 -27.71 8.07
CA HIS A 113 17.51 -28.85 7.87
C HIS A 113 17.22 -29.09 6.38
N ASP A 114 17.46 -30.29 5.87
CA ASP A 114 17.23 -30.67 4.46
C ASP A 114 15.80 -30.39 3.98
N ALA A 115 14.81 -30.54 4.87
CA ALA A 115 13.42 -30.25 4.55
C ALA A 115 13.21 -28.79 4.15
N ILE A 116 13.88 -27.85 4.82
CA ILE A 116 13.77 -26.41 4.52
C ILE A 116 14.38 -26.10 3.15
N LEU A 117 15.55 -26.68 2.87
CA LEU A 117 16.22 -26.52 1.58
C LEU A 117 15.40 -27.11 0.43
N THR A 118 14.83 -28.30 0.64
CA THR A 118 13.94 -28.96 -0.33
C THR A 118 12.71 -28.11 -0.60
N ASN A 119 12.06 -27.60 0.44
CA ASN A 119 10.87 -26.76 0.31
C ASN A 119 11.18 -25.42 -0.37
N TYR A 120 12.35 -24.83 -0.10
CA TYR A 120 12.83 -23.64 -0.80
C TYR A 120 12.97 -23.90 -2.30
N HIS A 121 13.66 -24.97 -2.68
CA HIS A 121 13.82 -25.32 -4.10
C HIS A 121 12.47 -25.58 -4.77
N LYS A 122 11.55 -26.32 -4.14
CA LYS A 122 10.19 -26.54 -4.66
C LYS A 122 9.46 -25.22 -4.87
N LEU A 123 9.44 -24.33 -3.87
CA LEU A 123 8.72 -23.06 -3.92
C LEU A 123 9.21 -22.14 -5.05
N PHE A 124 10.52 -22.09 -5.29
CA PHE A 124 11.11 -21.22 -6.31
C PHE A 124 11.36 -21.91 -7.67
N SER A 125 11.10 -23.22 -7.79
CA SER A 125 11.21 -23.96 -9.06
C SER A 125 10.11 -23.62 -10.06
N ASN A 126 8.92 -23.23 -9.58
CA ASN A 126 7.74 -23.01 -10.42
C ASN A 126 7.72 -21.59 -11.02
N LYS A 127 8.56 -21.37 -12.05
CA LYS A 127 8.70 -20.05 -12.70
C LYS A 127 7.52 -19.65 -13.58
N GLU A 128 6.71 -20.61 -14.02
CA GLU A 128 5.54 -20.36 -14.88
C GLU A 128 4.25 -20.09 -14.09
N ALA A 129 4.25 -20.36 -12.78
CA ALA A 129 3.11 -20.09 -11.92
C ALA A 129 2.78 -18.59 -11.82
N TRP A 130 1.51 -18.30 -11.59
CA TRP A 130 1.04 -16.93 -11.38
C TRP A 130 1.56 -16.34 -10.07
N ILE A 131 1.77 -17.18 -9.05
CA ILE A 131 2.50 -16.88 -7.81
C ILE A 131 3.35 -18.10 -7.42
N TYR A 132 4.52 -17.91 -6.83
CA TYR A 132 5.42 -19.02 -6.45
C TYR A 132 4.76 -20.09 -5.57
N CYS A 133 3.91 -19.67 -4.63
CA CYS A 133 3.20 -20.56 -3.72
C CYS A 133 1.90 -21.16 -4.28
N GLU A 134 1.60 -21.03 -5.58
CA GLU A 134 0.30 -21.38 -6.18
C GLU A 134 -0.19 -22.78 -5.77
N ASN A 135 0.67 -23.80 -5.92
CA ASN A 135 0.33 -25.20 -5.66
C ASN A 135 0.14 -25.53 -4.16
N ASN A 136 0.65 -24.68 -3.26
CA ASN A 136 0.59 -24.90 -1.82
C ASN A 136 -0.23 -23.83 -1.08
N PHE A 137 -0.81 -22.86 -1.81
CA PHE A 137 -1.55 -21.76 -1.21
C PHE A 137 -2.74 -22.25 -0.37
N ALA A 138 -3.43 -23.29 -0.87
CA ALA A 138 -4.55 -23.91 -0.18
C ALA A 138 -4.17 -24.66 1.10
N THR A 139 -2.91 -25.12 1.23
CA THR A 139 -2.46 -25.93 2.39
C THR A 139 -2.09 -25.09 3.61
N VAL A 140 -1.94 -23.77 3.43
CA VAL A 140 -1.56 -22.86 4.53
C VAL A 140 -2.72 -22.74 5.53
N PRO A 141 -2.47 -22.77 6.86
CA PRO A 141 -3.52 -22.61 7.86
C PRO A 141 -4.33 -21.32 7.66
N GLY A 142 -5.66 -21.39 7.80
CA GLY A 142 -6.54 -20.24 7.57
C GLY A 142 -6.25 -19.04 8.46
N LEU A 143 -5.91 -19.29 9.74
CA LEU A 143 -5.53 -18.24 10.68
C LEU A 143 -4.26 -17.49 10.21
N THR A 144 -3.27 -18.20 9.66
CA THR A 144 -2.05 -17.58 9.12
C THR A 144 -2.37 -16.67 7.94
N VAL A 145 -3.24 -17.12 7.02
CA VAL A 145 -3.67 -16.30 5.88
C VAL A 145 -4.42 -15.06 6.38
N LYS A 146 -5.40 -15.24 7.27
CA LYS A 146 -6.21 -14.14 7.80
C LYS A 146 -5.35 -13.07 8.49
N ASN A 147 -4.50 -13.45 9.43
CA ASN A 147 -3.63 -12.52 10.16
C ASN A 147 -2.66 -11.80 9.21
N TRP A 148 -2.18 -12.51 8.18
CA TRP A 148 -1.31 -11.92 7.18
C TRP A 148 -2.04 -10.89 6.31
N LEU A 149 -3.26 -11.19 5.87
CA LEU A 149 -4.06 -10.26 5.08
C LEU A 149 -4.42 -9.01 5.89
N GLU A 150 -4.76 -9.15 7.17
CA GLU A 150 -5.01 -7.99 8.05
C GLU A 150 -3.78 -7.10 8.17
N ARG A 151 -2.61 -7.69 8.45
CA ARG A 151 -1.33 -6.96 8.46
C ARG A 151 -1.07 -6.24 7.12
N LEU A 152 -1.28 -6.91 5.99
CA LEU A 152 -1.08 -6.31 4.66
C LEU A 152 -2.07 -5.18 4.37
N TYR A 153 -3.27 -5.24 4.92
CA TYR A 153 -4.22 -4.15 4.82
C TYR A 153 -3.70 -2.90 5.53
N PHE A 154 -3.15 -3.03 6.75
CA PHE A 154 -2.53 -1.92 7.47
C PHE A 154 -1.25 -1.42 6.79
N GLU A 155 -0.38 -2.31 6.32
CA GLU A 155 0.80 -1.93 5.53
C GLU A 155 0.41 -1.07 4.32
N ARG A 156 -0.71 -1.43 3.65
CA ARG A 156 -1.25 -0.62 2.56
C ARG A 156 -1.73 0.75 3.03
N LEU A 157 -2.35 0.86 4.20
CA LEU A 157 -2.78 2.15 4.76
C LEU A 157 -1.59 3.02 5.14
N GLU A 158 -0.51 2.45 5.68
CA GLU A 158 0.75 3.15 5.99
C GLU A 158 1.38 3.75 4.73
N LEU A 159 1.46 2.99 3.63
CA LEU A 159 1.94 3.53 2.34
C LEU A 159 1.07 4.67 1.80
N ARG A 160 -0.24 4.67 2.10
CA ARG A 160 -1.15 5.78 1.75
C ARG A 160 -0.98 6.97 2.68
N ASN A 161 -0.67 6.72 3.94
CA ASN A 161 -0.44 7.74 4.97
C ASN A 161 0.64 8.73 4.53
N GLU A 162 1.76 8.24 3.96
CA GLU A 162 2.84 9.08 3.45
C GLU A 162 2.36 10.13 2.45
N GLN A 163 1.48 9.74 1.52
CA GLN A 163 0.92 10.65 0.52
C GLN A 163 0.02 11.70 1.17
N ILE A 164 -0.81 11.30 2.14
CA ILE A 164 -1.73 12.20 2.83
C ILE A 164 -0.97 13.19 3.72
N LEU A 165 0.05 12.74 4.46
CA LEU A 165 0.89 13.59 5.30
C LEU A 165 1.68 14.61 4.46
N LYS A 166 2.12 14.22 3.27
CA LYS A 166 2.71 15.15 2.30
C LYS A 166 1.72 16.23 1.85
N GLU A 167 0.47 15.86 1.55
CA GLU A 167 -0.56 16.86 1.23
C GLU A 167 -0.90 17.75 2.42
N LEU A 168 -0.91 17.20 3.63
CA LEU A 168 -1.20 17.93 4.85
C LEU A 168 -0.14 19.02 5.12
N SER A 169 1.14 18.69 4.99
CA SER A 169 2.23 19.65 5.17
C SER A 169 2.15 20.78 4.12
N GLN A 170 1.92 20.44 2.85
CA GLN A 170 1.70 21.42 1.78
C GLN A 170 0.47 22.30 2.00
N SER A 171 -0.55 21.76 2.66
CA SER A 171 -1.80 22.45 2.98
C SER A 171 -1.75 23.19 4.32
N LYS A 172 -0.57 23.34 4.94
CA LYS A 172 -0.39 23.98 6.25
C LYS A 172 -1.31 23.39 7.33
N ASN A 173 -1.38 22.06 7.37
CA ASN A 173 -2.20 21.27 8.31
C ASN A 173 -3.72 21.46 8.16
N HIS A 174 -4.20 21.84 6.98
CA HIS A 174 -5.63 22.02 6.71
C HIS A 174 -6.31 20.72 6.26
N TRP A 175 -6.81 19.93 7.22
CA TRP A 175 -7.45 18.63 6.96
C TRP A 175 -8.64 18.65 5.99
N GLU A 176 -9.54 19.64 6.08
CA GLU A 176 -10.66 19.77 5.13
C GLU A 176 -10.19 19.95 3.68
N ALA A 177 -9.07 20.64 3.47
CA ALA A 177 -8.48 20.85 2.14
C ALA A 177 -7.89 19.54 1.61
N VAL A 178 -7.16 18.80 2.45
CA VAL A 178 -6.64 17.48 2.11
C VAL A 178 -7.77 16.52 1.75
N LEU A 179 -8.85 16.50 2.53
CA LEU A 179 -10.03 15.69 2.22
C LEU A 179 -10.63 16.08 0.86
N PHE A 180 -10.76 17.38 0.57
CA PHE A 180 -11.23 17.86 -0.72
C PHE A 180 -10.35 17.39 -1.89
N TYR A 181 -9.03 17.49 -1.78
CA TYR A 181 -8.11 17.04 -2.84
C TYR A 181 -8.19 15.53 -3.06
N MET A 182 -8.19 14.74 -1.98
CA MET A 182 -8.23 13.28 -2.06
C MET A 182 -9.59 12.77 -2.55
N LEU A 183 -10.70 13.38 -2.13
CA LEU A 183 -12.02 13.07 -2.67
C LEU A 183 -12.12 13.46 -4.14
N SER A 184 -11.64 14.64 -4.53
CA SER A 184 -11.62 15.06 -5.93
C SER A 184 -10.91 14.00 -6.80
N LYS A 185 -9.70 13.59 -6.39
CA LYS A 185 -8.96 12.52 -7.04
C LYS A 185 -9.78 11.24 -7.19
N SER A 186 -10.44 10.79 -6.15
CA SER A 186 -11.26 9.58 -6.18
C SER A 186 -12.53 9.72 -7.01
N PHE A 187 -13.11 10.92 -7.11
CA PHE A 187 -14.23 11.20 -8.01
C PHE A 187 -13.86 11.06 -9.50
N GLY A 188 -12.60 11.31 -9.84
CA GLY A 188 -12.05 11.06 -11.17
C GLY A 188 -11.82 9.58 -11.50
N LEU A 189 -11.94 8.67 -10.51
CA LEU A 189 -11.64 7.24 -10.65
C LEU A 189 -10.25 6.99 -11.28
N LYS A 190 -10.03 5.80 -11.85
CA LYS A 190 -8.75 5.44 -12.48
C LYS A 190 -8.38 6.32 -13.69
N VAL A 191 -9.37 6.76 -14.48
CA VAL A 191 -9.13 7.46 -15.76
C VAL A 191 -8.81 8.94 -15.56
N ASN A 192 -9.56 9.62 -14.70
CA ASN A 192 -9.49 11.07 -14.51
C ASN A 192 -9.01 11.46 -13.11
N GLY A 193 -8.48 10.53 -12.30
CA GLY A 193 -8.07 10.82 -10.94
C GLY A 193 -7.04 11.95 -10.84
N GLU A 194 -5.96 11.89 -11.63
CA GLU A 194 -4.96 12.97 -11.67
C GLU A 194 -5.54 14.28 -12.22
N SER A 195 -6.47 14.19 -13.17
CA SER A 195 -7.15 15.37 -13.71
C SER A 195 -7.99 16.07 -12.64
N PHE A 196 -8.84 15.34 -11.93
CA PHE A 196 -9.67 15.90 -10.85
C PHE A 196 -8.83 16.41 -9.69
N TYR A 197 -7.74 15.72 -9.36
CA TYR A 197 -6.78 16.20 -8.37
C TYR A 197 -6.14 17.52 -8.82
N SER A 198 -5.72 17.64 -10.09
CA SER A 198 -5.16 18.89 -10.64
C SER A 198 -6.17 20.04 -10.63
N ILE A 199 -7.45 19.78 -10.97
CA ILE A 199 -8.54 20.75 -10.85
C ILE A 199 -8.67 21.23 -9.40
N ALA A 200 -8.67 20.32 -8.43
CA ALA A 200 -8.82 20.67 -7.03
C ALA A 200 -7.62 21.49 -6.50
N LYS A 201 -6.40 21.22 -6.98
CA LYS A 201 -5.17 21.92 -6.59
C LYS A 201 -4.96 23.25 -7.32
N SER A 202 -5.65 23.48 -8.44
CA SER A 202 -5.57 24.76 -9.18
C SER A 202 -6.18 25.94 -8.42
N VAL A 203 -6.99 25.66 -7.39
CA VAL A 203 -7.70 26.68 -6.62
C VAL A 203 -7.35 26.59 -5.13
N PRO A 204 -7.00 27.70 -4.47
CA PRO A 204 -6.87 27.71 -3.01
C PRO A 204 -8.16 27.24 -2.32
N PHE A 205 -8.03 26.35 -1.33
CA PHE A 205 -9.21 25.79 -0.64
C PHE A 205 -10.11 26.86 0.02
N THR A 206 -9.55 28.02 0.39
CA THR A 206 -10.35 29.15 0.90
C THR A 206 -11.35 29.69 -0.13
N VAL A 207 -11.03 29.63 -1.42
CA VAL A 207 -11.92 30.00 -2.52
C VAL A 207 -12.96 28.91 -2.74
N ILE A 208 -12.58 27.63 -2.69
CA ILE A 208 -13.50 26.48 -2.72
C ILE A 208 -14.57 26.64 -1.62
N LYS A 209 -14.16 26.92 -0.39
CA LYS A 209 -15.06 27.15 0.76
C LYS A 209 -15.98 28.37 0.59
N LYS A 210 -15.53 29.41 -0.13
CA LYS A 210 -16.38 30.58 -0.45
C LYS A 210 -17.44 30.22 -1.49
N CYS A 211 -17.05 29.48 -2.53
CA CYS A 211 -17.94 29.08 -3.62
C CYS A 211 -18.92 27.98 -3.16
N SER A 212 -18.55 27.14 -2.20
CA SER A 212 -19.43 26.09 -1.68
C SER A 212 -20.70 26.60 -1.00
N LYS A 213 -20.79 27.91 -0.68
CA LYS A 213 -22.03 28.51 -0.17
C LYS A 213 -23.22 28.40 -1.13
N LYS A 214 -22.97 28.27 -2.43
CA LYS A 214 -23.99 28.04 -3.47
C LYS A 214 -23.49 26.93 -4.39
N GLN A 215 -24.27 25.86 -4.53
CA GLN A 215 -23.88 24.72 -5.36
C GLN A 215 -23.47 25.15 -6.78
N LEU A 216 -24.24 26.04 -7.40
CA LEU A 216 -23.96 26.54 -8.76
C LEU A 216 -22.62 27.27 -8.86
N ASP A 217 -22.20 28.03 -7.84
CA ASP A 217 -20.94 28.76 -7.86
C ASP A 217 -19.75 27.77 -7.81
N LEU A 218 -19.82 26.75 -6.94
CA LEU A 218 -18.78 25.72 -6.87
C LEU A 218 -18.80 24.82 -8.12
N GLU A 219 -19.96 24.48 -8.64
CA GLU A 219 -20.10 23.71 -9.89
C GLU A 219 -19.48 24.45 -11.08
N ALA A 220 -19.79 25.74 -11.24
CA ALA A 220 -19.21 26.58 -12.28
C ALA A 220 -17.68 26.68 -12.16
N LEU A 221 -17.18 26.84 -10.93
CA LEU A 221 -15.74 26.86 -10.67
C LEU A 221 -15.07 25.55 -11.12
N LEU A 222 -15.61 24.41 -10.70
CA LEU A 222 -15.02 23.10 -11.01
C LEU A 222 -15.12 22.76 -12.49
N LEU A 223 -16.25 23.03 -13.14
CA LEU A 223 -16.44 22.79 -14.58
C LEU A 223 -15.55 23.70 -15.43
N GLY A 224 -15.42 24.98 -15.06
CA GLY A 224 -14.55 25.91 -15.76
C GLY A 224 -13.07 25.55 -15.63
N GLN A 225 -12.61 25.21 -14.41
CA GLN A 225 -11.25 24.72 -14.21
C GLN A 225 -10.99 23.40 -14.97
N ALA A 226 -12.00 22.56 -15.10
CA ALA A 226 -11.95 21.35 -15.92
C ALA A 226 -12.03 21.62 -17.44
N GLY A 227 -11.94 22.87 -17.89
CA GLY A 227 -12.00 23.29 -19.31
C GLY A 227 -13.32 22.98 -20.02
N MET A 228 -14.37 22.63 -19.28
CA MET A 228 -15.67 22.23 -19.83
C MET A 228 -16.46 23.42 -20.38
N LEU A 229 -16.00 24.64 -20.15
CA LEU A 229 -16.65 25.89 -20.54
C LEU A 229 -15.90 26.64 -21.66
N ASN A 230 -14.86 26.03 -22.25
CA ASN A 230 -14.00 26.67 -23.26
C ASN A 230 -14.60 26.69 -24.66
N THR A 231 -15.58 25.82 -24.94
CA THR A 231 -16.28 25.75 -26.22
C THR A 231 -17.72 26.17 -26.01
N TRP A 232 -18.15 27.18 -26.76
CA TRP A 232 -19.51 27.70 -26.68
C TRP A 232 -20.58 26.63 -26.96
N LYS A 233 -21.74 26.81 -26.33
CA LYS A 233 -22.92 25.94 -26.37
C LYS A 233 -24.17 26.81 -26.45
N GLU A 234 -25.20 26.31 -27.13
CA GLU A 234 -26.48 27.01 -27.28
C GLU A 234 -27.33 26.97 -26.00
N ASP A 235 -27.06 26.02 -25.11
CA ASP A 235 -27.82 25.82 -23.86
C ASP A 235 -27.78 27.04 -22.91
N MET A 236 -28.96 27.53 -22.51
CA MET A 236 -29.08 28.63 -21.53
C MET A 236 -28.40 28.32 -20.19
N HIS A 237 -28.42 27.07 -19.73
CA HIS A 237 -27.74 26.68 -18.51
C HIS A 237 -26.22 26.81 -18.65
N PHE A 238 -25.67 26.46 -19.82
CA PHE A 238 -24.24 26.65 -20.09
C PHE A 238 -23.85 28.12 -19.97
N GLU A 239 -24.63 29.04 -20.54
CA GLU A 239 -24.36 30.48 -20.44
C GLU A 239 -24.35 30.96 -18.98
N VAL A 240 -25.33 30.54 -18.18
CA VAL A 240 -25.39 30.87 -16.75
C VAL A 240 -24.14 30.36 -16.02
N VAL A 241 -23.72 29.12 -16.27
CA VAL A 241 -22.54 28.51 -15.65
C VAL A 241 -21.26 29.23 -16.09
N LEU A 242 -21.14 29.59 -17.38
CA LEU A 242 -20.00 30.34 -17.93
C LEU A 242 -19.88 31.74 -17.31
N GLN A 243 -20.98 32.48 -17.22
CA GLN A 243 -21.00 33.81 -16.58
C GLN A 243 -20.56 33.72 -15.12
N LYS A 244 -21.03 32.70 -14.38
CA LYS A 244 -20.59 32.44 -13.00
C LYS A 244 -19.11 32.14 -12.91
N TYR A 245 -18.61 31.25 -13.77
CA TYR A 245 -17.19 30.90 -13.80
C TYR A 245 -16.32 32.13 -14.08
N ASN A 246 -16.66 32.93 -15.09
CA ASN A 246 -15.91 34.14 -15.46
C ASN A 246 -15.84 35.13 -14.29
N PHE A 247 -16.97 35.35 -13.61
CA PHE A 247 -17.01 36.20 -12.41
C PHE A 247 -16.09 35.67 -11.30
N ILE A 248 -16.13 34.37 -11.01
CA ILE A 248 -15.30 33.73 -9.98
C ILE A 248 -13.81 33.78 -10.36
N LYS A 249 -13.48 33.45 -11.61
CA LYS A 249 -12.11 33.47 -12.16
C LYS A 249 -11.51 34.87 -12.04
N GLN A 250 -12.25 35.91 -12.41
CA GLN A 250 -11.82 37.30 -12.29
C GLN A 250 -11.69 37.73 -10.81
N LYS A 251 -12.71 37.45 -9.99
CA LYS A 251 -12.77 37.86 -8.57
C LYS A 251 -11.61 37.29 -7.75
N PHE A 252 -11.23 36.05 -8.02
CA PHE A 252 -10.18 35.35 -7.25
C PHE A 252 -8.87 35.18 -8.02
N LYS A 253 -8.75 35.73 -9.22
CA LYS A 253 -7.56 35.64 -10.10
C LYS A 253 -7.09 34.20 -10.29
N ILE A 254 -8.03 33.33 -10.64
CA ILE A 254 -7.76 31.89 -10.75
C ILE A 254 -7.14 31.57 -12.11
N ASP A 255 -6.07 30.79 -12.08
CA ASP A 255 -5.36 30.28 -13.26
C ASP A 255 -5.76 28.82 -13.54
N ASP A 256 -5.99 28.50 -14.80
CA ASP A 256 -6.37 27.17 -15.31
C ASP A 256 -5.32 26.58 -16.27
N THR A 257 -4.19 27.28 -16.52
CA THR A 257 -3.18 26.89 -17.52
C THR A 257 -2.52 25.53 -17.25
N ALA A 258 -2.32 25.18 -15.98
CA ALA A 258 -1.67 23.93 -15.57
C ALA A 258 -2.65 22.75 -15.32
N VAL A 259 -3.94 22.92 -15.61
CA VAL A 259 -4.95 21.90 -15.30
C VAL A 259 -4.99 20.81 -16.37
N ILE A 260 -4.89 19.55 -15.92
CA ILE A 260 -5.01 18.38 -16.79
C ILE A 260 -6.49 18.18 -17.11
N GLN A 261 -6.84 18.28 -18.38
CA GLN A 261 -8.22 18.17 -18.85
C GLN A 261 -8.79 16.74 -18.68
N PRO A 262 -9.99 16.59 -18.09
CA PRO A 262 -10.63 15.28 -17.96
C PRO A 262 -10.97 14.66 -19.32
N LYS A 263 -10.86 13.34 -19.40
CA LYS A 263 -11.22 12.56 -20.60
C LYS A 263 -12.64 12.03 -20.50
N PHE A 264 -13.36 12.03 -21.62
CA PHE A 264 -14.67 11.36 -21.77
C PHE A 264 -14.57 9.97 -22.38
N PHE A 265 -13.54 9.73 -23.19
CA PHE A 265 -13.36 8.48 -23.92
C PHE A 265 -13.31 7.27 -22.95
N ARG A 266 -14.03 6.19 -23.30
CA ARG A 266 -14.19 4.94 -22.52
C ARG A 266 -14.94 5.08 -21.20
N LEU A 267 -15.59 6.22 -20.94
CA LEU A 267 -16.50 6.36 -19.80
C LEU A 267 -17.93 6.04 -20.20
N ARG A 268 -18.70 5.51 -19.24
CA ARG A 268 -20.17 5.46 -19.35
C ARG A 268 -20.74 6.81 -18.91
N PRO A 269 -21.89 7.26 -19.47
CA PRO A 269 -22.43 8.59 -19.20
C PRO A 269 -22.56 8.98 -17.71
N PRO A 270 -23.00 8.10 -16.79
CA PRO A 270 -23.05 8.44 -15.35
C PRO A 270 -21.70 8.71 -14.70
N ASN A 271 -20.59 8.34 -15.35
CA ASN A 271 -19.22 8.56 -14.89
C ASN A 271 -18.55 9.75 -15.59
N PHE A 272 -19.28 10.49 -16.43
CA PHE A 272 -18.72 11.64 -17.13
C PHE A 272 -18.25 12.73 -16.15
N PRO A 273 -17.15 13.44 -16.48
CA PRO A 273 -16.60 14.51 -15.66
C PRO A 273 -17.61 15.56 -15.23
N THR A 274 -18.49 15.99 -16.15
CA THR A 274 -19.60 16.93 -15.90
C THR A 274 -20.44 16.53 -14.69
N ILE A 275 -20.89 15.28 -14.68
CA ILE A 275 -21.72 14.71 -13.62
C ILE A 275 -20.94 14.56 -12.32
N ARG A 276 -19.70 14.06 -12.39
CA ARG A 276 -18.87 13.84 -11.20
C ARG A 276 -18.48 15.15 -10.52
N LEU A 277 -18.14 16.20 -11.28
CA LEU A 277 -17.83 17.52 -10.73
C LEU A 277 -19.07 18.18 -10.13
N SER A 278 -20.24 18.05 -10.78
CA SER A 278 -21.52 18.54 -10.21
C SER A 278 -21.88 17.82 -8.90
N GLN A 279 -21.73 16.50 -8.83
CA GLN A 279 -21.95 15.73 -7.59
C GLN A 279 -20.97 16.12 -6.47
N LEU A 280 -19.70 16.38 -6.81
CA LEU A 280 -18.70 16.83 -5.85
C LEU A 280 -19.04 18.24 -5.33
N ALA A 281 -19.48 19.15 -6.20
CA ALA A 281 -19.95 20.46 -5.82
C ALA A 281 -21.16 20.38 -4.87
N ALA A 282 -22.11 19.46 -5.14
CA ALA A 282 -23.25 19.21 -4.26
C ALA A 282 -22.82 18.73 -2.87
N LEU A 283 -21.83 17.82 -2.80
CA LEU A 283 -21.30 17.33 -1.53
C LEU A 283 -20.75 18.45 -0.65
N PHE A 284 -19.83 19.25 -1.20
CA PHE A 284 -19.15 20.31 -0.43
C PHE A 284 -20.03 21.55 -0.19
N SER A 285 -21.11 21.73 -0.94
CA SER A 285 -22.09 22.78 -0.68
C SER A 285 -23.15 22.40 0.35
N THR A 286 -23.49 21.11 0.44
CA THR A 286 -24.44 20.60 1.44
C THR A 286 -23.77 20.39 2.81
N LYS A 287 -22.49 20.01 2.82
CA LYS A 287 -21.75 19.61 4.03
C LYS A 287 -20.69 20.65 4.38
N LYS A 288 -20.95 21.46 5.41
CA LYS A 288 -20.06 22.58 5.80
C LYS A 288 -18.77 22.13 6.48
N ASN A 289 -18.81 21.02 7.22
CA ASN A 289 -17.70 20.45 8.00
C ASN A 289 -17.57 18.95 7.67
N LEU A 290 -17.35 18.64 6.40
CA LEU A 290 -17.37 17.26 5.92
C LEU A 290 -16.26 16.43 6.57
N PHE A 291 -15.10 17.02 6.88
CA PHE A 291 -14.02 16.30 7.55
C PHE A 291 -14.45 15.74 8.90
N SER A 292 -15.01 16.58 9.79
CA SER A 292 -15.48 16.13 11.10
C SER A 292 -16.54 15.04 10.98
N GLU A 293 -17.54 15.22 10.08
CA GLU A 293 -18.56 14.21 9.83
C GLU A 293 -17.96 12.87 9.35
N VAL A 294 -16.91 12.90 8.51
CA VAL A 294 -16.19 11.71 8.05
C VAL A 294 -15.42 11.03 9.19
N ILE A 295 -14.72 11.79 10.03
CA ILE A 295 -13.96 11.25 11.16
C ILE A 295 -14.90 10.60 12.19
N GLU A 296 -16.07 11.19 12.44
CA GLU A 296 -17.06 10.66 13.40
C GLU A 296 -17.85 9.47 12.86
N THR A 297 -18.00 9.34 11.53
CA THR A 297 -18.78 8.26 10.92
C THR A 297 -18.04 6.91 11.00
N LYS A 298 -18.68 5.92 11.63
CA LYS A 298 -18.07 4.59 11.89
C LYS A 298 -18.63 3.44 11.04
N THR A 299 -19.70 3.66 10.28
CA THR A 299 -20.39 2.60 9.52
C THR A 299 -20.57 2.96 8.06
N ALA A 300 -20.66 1.95 7.20
CA ALA A 300 -20.93 2.12 5.77
C ALA A 300 -22.28 2.81 5.54
N GLU A 301 -23.31 2.47 6.31
CA GLU A 301 -24.63 3.12 6.25
C GLU A 301 -24.56 4.61 6.61
N GLY A 302 -23.71 4.97 7.57
CA GLY A 302 -23.42 6.36 7.90
C GLY A 302 -22.83 7.10 6.71
N PHE A 303 -21.86 6.51 6.02
CA PHE A 303 -21.29 7.08 4.80
C PHE A 303 -22.31 7.16 3.66
N TYR A 304 -23.18 6.17 3.50
CA TYR A 304 -24.24 6.24 2.49
C TYR A 304 -25.18 7.43 2.72
N ARG A 305 -25.51 7.75 3.99
CA ARG A 305 -26.30 8.95 4.32
C ARG A 305 -25.49 10.23 4.13
N LEU A 306 -24.22 10.24 4.53
CA LEU A 306 -23.34 11.41 4.42
C LEU A 306 -23.13 11.82 2.95
N PHE A 307 -22.98 10.83 2.06
CA PHE A 307 -22.77 11.00 0.62
C PHE A 307 -24.06 10.89 -0.21
N ALA A 308 -25.24 11.01 0.41
CA ALA A 308 -26.53 10.98 -0.28
C ALA A 308 -26.82 12.28 -1.05
N VAL A 309 -25.96 12.63 -2.00
CA VAL A 309 -26.05 13.81 -2.85
C VAL A 309 -26.31 13.46 -4.31
N HIS A 310 -26.73 14.45 -5.08
CA HIS A 310 -26.98 14.34 -6.52
C HIS A 310 -26.46 15.58 -7.25
N ALA A 311 -26.22 15.42 -8.55
CA ALA A 311 -25.89 16.54 -9.43
C ALA A 311 -27.02 17.59 -9.45
N SER A 312 -26.72 18.80 -9.93
CA SER A 312 -27.72 19.87 -10.11
C SER A 312 -28.85 19.43 -11.06
N SER A 313 -30.02 20.05 -10.94
CA SER A 313 -31.25 19.63 -11.64
C SER A 313 -31.13 19.63 -13.17
N TYR A 314 -30.26 20.47 -13.73
CA TYR A 314 -29.95 20.45 -15.17
C TYR A 314 -29.51 19.06 -15.64
N TRP A 315 -28.62 18.43 -14.87
CA TRP A 315 -28.07 17.12 -15.16
C TRP A 315 -29.09 15.98 -15.02
N ASP A 316 -30.28 16.21 -14.45
CA ASP A 316 -31.31 15.17 -14.43
C ASP A 316 -31.72 14.76 -15.84
N THR A 317 -31.61 15.68 -16.80
CA THR A 317 -31.93 15.45 -18.22
C THR A 317 -30.71 15.47 -19.13
N HIS A 318 -29.49 15.70 -18.61
CA HIS A 318 -28.28 15.82 -19.42
C HIS A 318 -27.13 14.98 -18.86
N TYR A 319 -26.25 14.48 -19.75
CA TYR A 319 -24.94 13.96 -19.35
C TYR A 319 -23.80 14.90 -19.78
N ASN A 320 -24.04 15.68 -20.82
CA ASN A 320 -23.19 16.75 -21.33
C ASN A 320 -24.11 17.92 -21.72
N PHE A 321 -23.54 19.11 -21.85
CA PHE A 321 -24.25 20.26 -22.42
C PHE A 321 -24.80 19.93 -23.82
N ASP A 322 -25.94 20.52 -24.18
CA ASP A 322 -26.70 20.32 -25.43
C ASP A 322 -27.25 18.90 -25.67
N VAL A 323 -26.82 17.88 -24.91
CA VAL A 323 -27.20 16.48 -25.15
C VAL A 323 -28.22 16.01 -24.12
N SER A 324 -29.50 16.09 -24.51
CA SER A 324 -30.60 15.60 -23.68
C SER A 324 -30.62 14.08 -23.56
N SER A 325 -31.21 13.62 -22.46
CA SER A 325 -31.34 12.23 -22.05
C SER A 325 -32.62 12.05 -21.24
N SER A 326 -33.03 10.79 -21.05
CA SER A 326 -34.17 10.47 -20.18
C SER A 326 -33.97 11.02 -18.77
N LYS A 327 -35.00 11.70 -18.25
CA LYS A 327 -34.97 12.31 -16.92
C LYS A 327 -34.68 11.27 -15.84
N ARG A 328 -33.56 11.44 -15.12
CA ARG A 328 -33.16 10.61 -13.99
C ARG A 328 -32.20 11.38 -13.09
N LYS A 329 -32.51 11.41 -11.79
CA LYS A 329 -31.61 11.96 -10.77
C LYS A 329 -30.22 11.33 -10.82
N LYS A 330 -29.18 12.14 -10.93
CA LYS A 330 -27.79 11.69 -10.98
C LYS A 330 -27.19 11.62 -9.58
N SER A 331 -27.66 10.66 -8.78
CA SER A 331 -27.16 10.41 -7.42
C SER A 331 -25.90 9.54 -7.40
N LEU A 332 -25.14 9.61 -6.30
CA LEU A 332 -24.04 8.67 -6.05
C LEU A 332 -24.60 7.25 -5.78
N SER A 333 -24.10 6.26 -6.51
CA SER A 333 -24.45 4.85 -6.26
C SER A 333 -23.70 4.30 -5.04
N LYS A 334 -24.28 3.35 -4.31
CA LYS A 334 -23.61 2.65 -3.18
C LYS A 334 -22.21 2.14 -3.54
N GLY A 335 -22.07 1.43 -4.67
CA GLY A 335 -20.76 0.91 -5.10
C GLY A 335 -19.70 1.99 -5.39
N PHE A 336 -20.11 3.21 -5.76
CA PHE A 336 -19.18 4.32 -5.89
C PHE A 336 -18.80 4.87 -4.51
N ILE A 337 -19.74 4.95 -3.58
CA ILE A 337 -19.46 5.35 -2.20
C ILE A 337 -18.54 4.32 -1.54
N ASP A 338 -18.74 3.02 -1.77
CA ASP A 338 -17.84 1.95 -1.29
C ASP A 338 -16.39 2.20 -1.78
N LEU A 339 -16.21 2.57 -3.05
CA LEU A 339 -14.90 2.93 -3.60
C LEU A 339 -14.29 4.16 -2.91
N LEU A 340 -15.10 5.16 -2.56
CA LEU A 340 -14.63 6.33 -1.80
C LEU A 340 -14.22 5.94 -0.38
N ILE A 341 -15.01 5.09 0.29
CA ILE A 341 -14.71 4.62 1.65
C ILE A 341 -13.35 3.89 1.64
N ILE A 342 -13.19 2.92 0.74
CA ILE A 342 -11.99 2.08 0.64
C ILE A 342 -10.74 2.91 0.29
N ASN A 343 -10.83 3.76 -0.74
CA ASN A 343 -9.65 4.40 -1.32
C ASN A 343 -9.34 5.79 -0.74
N THR A 344 -10.24 6.37 0.06
CA THR A 344 -10.06 7.73 0.57
C THR A 344 -10.45 7.89 2.02
N LEU A 345 -11.67 7.49 2.41
CA LEU A 345 -12.16 7.81 3.76
C LEU A 345 -11.45 6.98 4.83
N ILE A 346 -11.26 5.68 4.62
CA ILE A 346 -10.48 4.84 5.55
C ILE A 346 -9.02 5.34 5.64
N PRO A 347 -8.28 5.55 4.53
CA PRO A 347 -6.93 6.11 4.59
C PRO A 347 -6.84 7.45 5.32
N ILE A 348 -7.78 8.37 5.11
CA ILE A 348 -7.82 9.67 5.78
C ILE A 348 -8.07 9.49 7.29
N LYS A 349 -9.02 8.63 7.68
CA LYS A 349 -9.30 8.34 9.09
C LYS A 349 -8.08 7.73 9.78
N PHE A 350 -7.43 6.75 9.15
CA PHE A 350 -6.20 6.13 9.66
C PHE A 350 -5.10 7.18 9.84
N CYS A 351 -4.80 7.95 8.80
CA CYS A 351 -3.80 9.02 8.83
C CYS A 351 -4.06 10.03 9.95
N TYR A 352 -5.30 10.50 10.09
CA TYR A 352 -5.68 11.46 11.13
C TYR A 352 -5.52 10.87 12.54
N ALA A 353 -5.97 9.64 12.77
CA ALA A 353 -5.85 8.98 14.06
C ALA A 353 -4.39 8.75 14.45
N THR A 354 -3.56 8.25 13.54
CA THR A 354 -2.11 8.09 13.76
C THR A 354 -1.45 9.43 14.04
N TYR A 355 -1.83 10.50 13.34
CA TYR A 355 -1.31 11.86 13.60
C TYR A 355 -1.66 12.35 15.02
N GLN A 356 -2.81 11.93 15.56
CA GLN A 356 -3.25 12.21 16.94
C GLN A 356 -2.75 11.19 17.96
N SER A 357 -1.90 10.22 17.57
CA SER A 357 -1.48 9.09 18.42
C SER A 357 -2.65 8.28 19.00
N ASN A 358 -3.75 8.19 18.26
CA ASN A 358 -4.94 7.40 18.63
C ASN A 358 -5.01 6.12 17.79
N ASP A 359 -5.36 5.00 18.42
CA ASP A 359 -5.56 3.72 17.74
C ASP A 359 -7.04 3.52 17.38
N ILE A 360 -7.31 3.32 16.09
CA ILE A 360 -8.65 3.04 15.55
C ILE A 360 -8.65 1.76 14.70
N SER A 361 -7.70 0.86 14.93
CA SER A 361 -7.50 -0.34 14.11
C SER A 361 -8.75 -1.21 14.06
N GLU A 362 -9.43 -1.43 15.19
CA GLU A 362 -10.68 -2.20 15.24
C GLU A 362 -11.81 -1.55 14.42
N GLU A 363 -11.93 -0.22 14.47
CA GLU A 363 -12.93 0.51 13.68
C GLU A 363 -12.67 0.36 12.19
N ILE A 364 -11.40 0.48 11.78
CA ILE A 364 -10.97 0.30 10.39
C ILE A 364 -11.27 -1.13 9.91
N VAL A 365 -10.90 -2.15 10.69
CA VAL A 365 -11.14 -3.55 10.36
C VAL A 365 -12.64 -3.80 10.21
N ARG A 366 -13.46 -3.31 11.14
CA ARG A 366 -14.92 -3.45 11.08
C ARG A 366 -15.52 -2.77 9.85
N LEU A 367 -15.09 -1.54 9.56
CA LEU A 367 -15.59 -0.77 8.43
C LEU A 367 -15.20 -1.42 7.09
N ALA A 368 -13.94 -1.82 6.92
CA ALA A 368 -13.47 -2.47 5.70
C ALA A 368 -14.09 -3.85 5.48
N SER A 369 -14.26 -4.63 6.56
CA SER A 369 -14.86 -5.97 6.47
C SER A 369 -16.38 -5.92 6.23
N GLY A 370 -17.05 -4.80 6.57
CA GLY A 370 -18.47 -4.59 6.29
C GLY A 370 -18.78 -4.24 4.83
N LEU A 371 -17.76 -3.98 4.00
CA LEU A 371 -17.92 -3.65 2.59
C LEU A 371 -17.73 -4.88 1.69
N ARG A 372 -18.42 -4.88 0.56
CA ARG A 372 -18.29 -5.94 -0.45
C ARG A 372 -16.87 -5.96 -1.01
N LYS A 373 -16.36 -7.17 -1.26
CA LYS A 373 -15.10 -7.35 -1.96
C LYS A 373 -15.11 -6.70 -3.34
N GLU A 374 -13.94 -6.29 -3.80
CA GLU A 374 -13.78 -5.87 -5.19
C GLU A 374 -13.78 -7.08 -6.13
N GLU A 375 -14.42 -6.90 -7.27
CA GLU A 375 -14.46 -7.90 -8.33
C GLU A 375 -13.43 -7.52 -9.41
N ASN A 376 -12.28 -8.20 -9.39
CA ASN A 376 -11.27 -8.07 -10.43
C ASN A 376 -10.53 -9.40 -10.66
N ALA A 377 -9.77 -9.47 -11.76
CA ALA A 377 -9.09 -10.70 -12.19
C ALA A 377 -8.11 -11.26 -11.14
N ILE A 378 -7.46 -10.40 -10.34
CA ILE A 378 -6.52 -10.81 -9.30
C ILE A 378 -7.27 -11.50 -8.16
N ILE A 379 -8.37 -10.90 -7.68
CA ILE A 379 -9.19 -11.48 -6.61
C ILE A 379 -9.84 -12.79 -7.07
N LYS A 380 -10.32 -12.85 -8.32
CA LYS A 380 -10.84 -14.07 -8.91
C LYS A 380 -9.80 -15.19 -8.89
N LYS A 381 -8.56 -14.91 -9.33
CA LYS A 381 -7.48 -15.91 -9.32
C LYS A 381 -7.12 -16.38 -7.91
N PHE A 382 -6.97 -15.48 -6.93
CA PHE A 382 -6.71 -15.93 -5.55
C PHE A 382 -7.84 -16.80 -4.99
N ASN A 383 -9.10 -16.42 -5.22
CA ASN A 383 -10.24 -17.21 -4.76
C ASN A 383 -10.36 -18.57 -5.47
N GLN A 384 -9.80 -18.73 -6.68
CA GLN A 384 -9.68 -20.03 -7.35
C GLN A 384 -8.63 -20.92 -6.67
N LEU A 385 -7.53 -20.36 -6.16
CA LEU A 385 -6.53 -21.11 -5.40
C LEU A 385 -7.09 -21.55 -4.05
N ARG A 386 -7.82 -20.64 -3.39
CA ARG A 386 -8.53 -20.89 -2.14
C ARG A 386 -9.55 -19.78 -1.94
N PRO A 387 -10.82 -20.08 -1.61
CA PRO A 387 -11.78 -19.05 -1.20
C PRO A 387 -11.28 -18.32 0.06
N VAL A 388 -10.84 -17.07 -0.09
CA VAL A 388 -10.24 -16.27 0.99
C VAL A 388 -10.76 -14.84 1.08
N ALA A 389 -11.22 -14.25 -0.02
CA ALA A 389 -11.72 -12.88 -0.04
C ALA A 389 -13.25 -12.87 -0.13
N GLU A 390 -13.85 -12.47 0.98
CA GLU A 390 -15.28 -12.30 1.21
C GLU A 390 -15.64 -10.81 1.26
N ASN A 391 -14.72 -9.95 1.73
CA ASN A 391 -14.96 -8.52 1.95
C ASN A 391 -13.86 -7.60 1.37
N ALA A 392 -14.04 -6.28 1.53
CA ALA A 392 -13.11 -5.28 1.01
C ALA A 392 -11.73 -5.33 1.68
N LEU A 393 -11.64 -5.65 2.98
CA LEU A 393 -10.36 -5.78 3.69
C LEU A 393 -9.47 -6.84 3.04
N GLU A 394 -10.00 -8.05 2.87
CA GLU A 394 -9.26 -9.17 2.30
C GLU A 394 -8.92 -8.93 0.83
N SER A 395 -9.86 -8.40 0.04
CA SER A 395 -9.59 -8.11 -1.37
C SER A 395 -8.50 -7.05 -1.54
N GLN A 396 -8.52 -5.96 -0.75
CA GLN A 396 -7.46 -4.95 -0.78
C GLN A 396 -6.11 -5.51 -0.28
N ALA A 397 -6.12 -6.36 0.74
CA ALA A 397 -4.94 -7.04 1.24
C ALA A 397 -4.31 -7.98 0.20
N LEU A 398 -5.12 -8.70 -0.58
CA LEU A 398 -4.63 -9.56 -1.67
C LEU A 398 -4.02 -8.76 -2.82
N LEU A 399 -4.58 -7.58 -3.13
CA LEU A 399 -3.96 -6.66 -4.09
C LEU A 399 -2.57 -6.20 -3.61
N GLN A 400 -2.44 -5.90 -2.31
CA GLN A 400 -1.16 -5.57 -1.68
C GLN A 400 -0.20 -6.77 -1.72
N LEU A 401 -0.67 -7.96 -1.33
CA LEU A 401 0.09 -9.22 -1.38
C LEU A 401 0.67 -9.46 -2.78
N LYS A 402 -0.17 -9.36 -3.81
CA LYS A 402 0.25 -9.60 -5.19
C LYS A 402 1.30 -8.60 -5.63
N LYS A 403 1.08 -7.31 -5.35
CA LYS A 403 1.95 -6.22 -5.80
C LYS A 403 3.31 -6.23 -5.09
N CYS A 404 3.32 -6.32 -3.77
CA CYS A 404 4.51 -6.08 -2.95
C CYS A 404 5.28 -7.36 -2.60
N TYR A 405 4.64 -8.53 -2.62
CA TYR A 405 5.27 -9.79 -2.22
C TYR A 405 5.32 -10.80 -3.36
N CYS A 406 4.20 -11.14 -3.99
CA CYS A 406 4.20 -12.20 -5.00
C CYS A 406 4.93 -11.80 -6.28
N ASN A 407 4.67 -10.62 -6.84
CA ASN A 407 5.32 -10.16 -8.07
C ASN A 407 6.84 -10.02 -7.91
N PRO A 408 7.38 -9.44 -6.81
CA PRO A 408 8.82 -9.37 -6.61
C PRO A 408 9.44 -10.66 -6.04
N GLY A 409 8.64 -11.71 -5.80
CA GLY A 409 9.13 -13.00 -5.30
C GLY A 409 9.58 -13.01 -3.84
N GLN A 410 9.01 -12.15 -2.98
CA GLN A 410 9.41 -12.01 -1.57
C GLN A 410 8.81 -13.09 -0.64
N CYS A 411 8.78 -14.36 -1.08
CA CYS A 411 8.14 -15.43 -0.30
C CYS A 411 8.79 -15.64 1.08
N LEU A 412 10.09 -15.39 1.21
CA LEU A 412 10.84 -15.47 2.48
C LEU A 412 10.45 -14.38 3.50
N LYS A 413 9.85 -13.29 3.03
CA LYS A 413 9.32 -12.18 3.85
C LYS A 413 7.80 -12.28 4.05
N CYS A 414 7.15 -13.26 3.43
CA CYS A 414 5.71 -13.46 3.45
C CYS A 414 5.32 -14.55 4.44
N ALA A 415 4.34 -14.29 5.31
CA ALA A 415 3.87 -15.31 6.27
C ALA A 415 3.36 -16.59 5.58
N ILE A 416 2.74 -16.47 4.40
CA ILE A 416 2.26 -17.61 3.59
C ILE A 416 3.45 -18.44 3.09
N GLY A 417 4.45 -17.80 2.46
CA GLY A 417 5.65 -18.47 2.00
C GLY A 417 6.41 -19.13 3.16
N ASN A 418 6.52 -18.45 4.29
CA ASN A 418 7.16 -18.97 5.49
C ASN A 418 6.42 -20.15 6.10
N SER A 419 5.08 -20.16 6.03
CA SER A 419 4.29 -21.32 6.46
C SER A 419 4.57 -22.53 5.59
N ILE A 420 4.71 -22.35 4.27
CA ILE A 420 5.01 -23.44 3.32
C ILE A 420 6.42 -23.98 3.56
N LEU A 421 7.41 -23.11 3.77
CA LEU A 421 8.78 -23.53 4.04
C LEU A 421 8.89 -24.40 5.29
N LYS A 422 8.08 -24.11 6.32
CA LYS A 422 8.06 -24.86 7.59
C LYS A 422 7.27 -26.17 7.53
N GLN A 423 6.49 -26.44 6.48
CA GLN A 423 5.76 -27.70 6.38
C GLN A 423 6.77 -28.85 6.33
N GLN A 424 6.80 -29.67 7.37
CA GLN A 424 7.49 -30.95 7.28
C GLN A 424 6.75 -31.76 6.20
N ASN A 425 7.48 -32.24 5.19
CA ASN A 425 6.88 -33.17 4.23
C ASN A 425 6.37 -34.35 5.06
N ALA A 426 5.05 -34.47 5.21
CA ALA A 426 4.41 -35.69 5.68
C ALA A 426 4.65 -36.77 4.62
N SER A 427 5.86 -37.28 4.59
CA SER A 427 6.28 -38.38 3.73
C SER A 427 6.09 -39.64 4.56
N ARG A 428 4.95 -40.31 4.34
CA ARG A 428 4.73 -41.73 4.61
C ARG A 428 5.03 -42.21 6.02
N VAL A 429 4.02 -42.14 6.89
CA VAL A 429 3.75 -43.26 7.77
C VAL A 429 2.51 -43.96 7.21
N ASN A 430 2.69 -45.25 6.94
CA ASN A 430 1.85 -46.24 6.26
C ASN A 430 1.95 -46.23 4.74
#